data_AF-A0A2V5P0R2-F1
#
_entry.id   AF-A0A2V5P0R2-F1
#
_cell.length_a   1.000
_cell.length_b   1.000
_cell.length_c   1.000
_cell.angle_alpha   90.00
_cell.angle_beta   90.00
_cell.angle_gamma   90.00
#
_symmetry.space_group_name_H-M   'P 1'
#
loop_
_entity.id
_entity.type
_entity.pdbx_description
1 polymer ?
#
loop_
_entity_poly.entity_id
_entity_poly.type
_entity_poly.pdbx_seq_one_letter_code
_entity_poly.pdbx_strand_id
1 'polypeptide(L)'
;MQQVLCLLVQEGLGIDEVDALTGPVIGRPKSATFRLGDIVGIDLMVQMGKNMRESLKHDPQIDVFRAIEFIEEMVKRGWWGEKKGQGFYKRVKTDKGREILTLDYKTLEYRPRHKPQFPSLEAAGRIPALAERLRLLCAASDKAGAFAWKHLSTVLCYSADRLTEIADDVVTVDNAMKWGFNWELGPFETWDALGVRATADRLAKEGREVPSIVRDLLASGQTSFYQQRNGHRLFFDLAGRVYAPEALPAKAIYLSRLHSDSGVVRSNPGASLVDLGDGVACLEFHTKMNVIGGDQLGMLAQSLEEVRKNYVGLVIGNQGPHFSAGANLMLLATQIQNQEWDEIDLATRTFQKATSTLRQFEKPVVAACHGYTLGGGCEITM
;
A
#
# COMPACT_ATOMS: atom_id res chain seq x y z
N MET A 1 16.09 -3.86 3.75
CA MET A 1 17.07 -2.81 3.39
C MET A 1 18.47 -3.37 3.16
N GLN A 2 19.03 -4.18 4.06
CA GLN A 2 20.38 -4.73 3.88
C GLN A 2 20.57 -5.49 2.55
N GLN A 3 19.63 -6.36 2.17
CA GLN A 3 19.64 -7.04 0.87
C GLN A 3 19.63 -6.06 -0.32
N VAL A 4 18.91 -4.95 -0.19
CA VAL A 4 18.85 -3.90 -1.22
C VAL A 4 20.19 -3.20 -1.36
N LEU A 5 20.93 -2.98 -0.27
CA LEU A 5 22.30 -2.44 -0.33
C LEU A 5 23.25 -3.40 -1.06
N CYS A 6 23.17 -4.71 -0.79
CA CYS A 6 23.96 -5.70 -1.50
C CYS A 6 23.64 -5.69 -3.01
N LEU A 7 22.35 -5.69 -3.36
CA LEU A 7 21.90 -5.63 -4.76
C LEU A 7 22.29 -4.31 -5.43
N LEU A 8 22.24 -3.18 -4.73
CA LEU A 8 22.68 -1.89 -5.26
C LEU A 8 24.12 -1.96 -5.75
N VAL A 9 25.01 -2.53 -4.94
CA VAL A 9 26.44 -2.66 -5.26
C VAL A 9 26.65 -3.67 -6.39
N GLN A 10 25.99 -4.83 -6.31
CA GLN A 10 26.11 -5.91 -7.31
C GLN A 10 25.63 -5.49 -8.70
N GLU A 11 24.52 -4.75 -8.79
CA GLU A 11 23.95 -4.30 -10.05
C GLU A 11 24.49 -2.92 -10.48
N GLY A 12 25.33 -2.28 -9.65
CA GLY A 12 25.86 -0.95 -9.91
C GLY A 12 24.76 0.10 -10.10
N LEU A 13 23.68 0.04 -9.30
CA LEU A 13 22.59 1.02 -9.33
C LEU A 13 22.91 2.23 -8.44
N GLY A 14 22.35 3.38 -8.77
CA GLY A 14 22.35 4.58 -7.94
C GLY A 14 21.24 4.55 -6.88
N ILE A 15 21.39 5.41 -5.86
CA ILE A 15 20.42 5.56 -4.76
C ILE A 15 19.04 5.96 -5.29
N ASP A 16 18.97 6.96 -6.19
CA ASP A 16 17.70 7.39 -6.80
C ASP A 16 17.01 6.26 -7.58
N GLU A 17 17.79 5.44 -8.30
CA GLU A 17 17.29 4.31 -9.09
C GLU A 17 16.65 3.25 -8.18
N VAL A 18 17.33 2.88 -7.10
CA VAL A 18 16.83 1.90 -6.15
C VAL A 18 15.62 2.41 -5.37
N ASP A 19 15.59 3.69 -4.96
CA ASP A 19 14.41 4.23 -4.26
C ASP A 19 13.19 4.30 -5.20
N ALA A 20 13.39 4.55 -6.49
CA ALA A 20 12.32 4.44 -7.47
C ALA A 20 11.80 3.00 -7.64
N LEU A 21 12.66 2.00 -7.49
CA LEU A 21 12.34 0.58 -7.65
C LEU A 21 11.88 -0.12 -6.35
N THR A 22 12.06 0.50 -5.19
CA THR A 22 11.72 -0.08 -3.88
C THR A 22 10.59 0.64 -3.14
N GLY A 23 10.03 1.69 -3.74
CA GLY A 23 8.93 2.48 -3.20
C GLY A 23 7.56 2.16 -3.84
N PRO A 24 6.77 3.19 -4.22
CA PRO A 24 5.38 3.00 -4.67
C PRO A 24 5.17 2.07 -5.87
N VAL A 25 6.15 1.94 -6.78
CA VAL A 25 6.02 1.06 -7.95
C VAL A 25 5.79 -0.40 -7.56
N ILE A 26 6.28 -0.83 -6.39
CA ILE A 26 6.05 -2.17 -5.85
C ILE A 26 5.10 -2.17 -4.64
N GLY A 27 4.29 -1.12 -4.46
CA GLY A 27 3.30 -1.04 -3.38
C GLY A 27 3.91 -0.79 -2.01
N ARG A 28 4.97 0.02 -1.94
CA ARG A 28 5.63 0.41 -0.68
C ARG A 28 5.58 1.93 -0.46
N PRO A 29 5.82 2.41 0.78
CA PRO A 29 5.76 3.84 1.08
C PRO A 29 6.71 4.68 0.24
N LYS A 30 6.38 5.99 0.09
CA LYS A 30 7.20 6.98 -0.64
C LYS A 30 8.58 7.24 -0.02
N SER A 31 8.83 6.74 1.19
CA SER A 31 10.16 6.75 1.81
C SER A 31 11.10 5.70 1.20
N ALA A 32 10.56 4.72 0.45
CA ALA A 32 11.34 3.68 -0.22
C ALA A 32 12.40 3.06 0.72
N THR A 33 13.61 2.76 0.22
CA THR A 33 14.66 2.13 1.03
C THR A 33 15.55 3.17 1.70
N PHE A 34 16.19 4.04 0.92
CA PHE A 34 17.23 4.94 1.39
C PHE A 34 16.70 6.16 2.09
N ARG A 35 15.61 6.75 1.59
CA ARG A 35 14.95 7.82 2.35
C ARG A 35 14.41 7.31 3.69
N LEU A 36 13.92 6.07 3.78
CA LEU A 36 13.60 5.45 5.07
C LEU A 36 14.85 5.31 5.95
N GLY A 37 15.98 4.90 5.37
CA GLY A 37 17.27 4.85 6.08
C GLY A 37 17.69 6.20 6.65
N ASP A 38 17.48 7.29 5.90
CA ASP A 38 17.74 8.65 6.38
C ASP A 38 16.79 9.09 7.50
N ILE A 39 15.52 8.66 7.46
CA ILE A 39 14.52 8.97 8.49
C ILE A 39 14.85 8.23 9.80
N VAL A 40 15.16 6.93 9.70
CA VAL A 40 15.44 6.08 10.86
C VAL A 40 16.81 6.39 11.46
N GLY A 41 17.84 6.49 10.61
CA GLY A 41 19.22 6.71 11.00
C GLY A 41 20.14 5.61 10.50
N ILE A 42 21.13 5.99 9.69
CA ILE A 42 22.08 5.05 9.05
C ILE A 42 23.00 4.39 10.10
N ASP A 43 23.35 5.11 11.16
CA ASP A 43 24.08 4.59 12.32
C ASP A 43 23.33 3.46 13.02
N LEU A 44 22.02 3.65 13.25
CA LEU A 44 21.16 2.62 13.85
C LEU A 44 21.04 1.40 12.94
N MET A 45 20.95 1.61 11.62
CA MET A 45 20.95 0.50 10.67
C MET A 45 22.23 -0.33 10.74
N VAL A 46 23.40 0.31 10.82
CA VAL A 46 24.68 -0.40 10.97
C VAL A 46 24.74 -1.16 12.30
N GLN A 47 24.27 -0.56 13.38
CA GLN A 47 24.20 -1.23 14.69
C GLN A 47 23.26 -2.44 14.66
N MET A 48 22.08 -2.30 14.06
CA MET A 48 21.14 -3.42 13.88
C MET A 48 21.76 -4.54 13.04
N GLY A 49 22.46 -4.23 11.95
CA GLY A 49 23.15 -5.22 11.14
C GLY A 49 24.23 -5.99 11.91
N LYS A 50 24.95 -5.32 12.83
CA LYS A 50 25.90 -6.00 13.74
C LYS A 50 25.17 -6.94 14.70
N ASN A 51 24.11 -6.46 15.36
CA ASN A 51 23.33 -7.27 16.30
C ASN A 51 22.70 -8.49 15.62
N MET A 52 22.21 -8.35 14.39
CA MET A 52 21.66 -9.46 13.61
C MET A 52 22.72 -10.51 13.27
N ARG A 53 23.94 -10.10 12.89
CA ARG A 53 25.06 -11.05 12.67
C ARG A 53 25.42 -11.86 13.91
N GLU A 54 25.37 -11.23 15.08
CA GLU A 54 25.66 -11.90 16.33
C GLU A 54 24.54 -12.85 16.78
N SER A 55 23.30 -12.47 16.50
CA SER A 55 22.11 -13.21 16.95
C SER A 55 21.71 -14.35 16.02
N LEU A 56 21.90 -14.19 14.71
CA LEU A 56 21.37 -15.09 13.66
C LEU A 56 22.49 -15.95 13.03
N LYS A 57 23.39 -16.51 13.85
CA LYS A 57 24.58 -17.24 13.38
C LYS A 57 24.27 -18.45 12.48
N HIS A 58 23.07 -18.99 12.57
CA HIS A 58 22.62 -20.16 11.81
C HIS A 58 21.65 -19.81 10.67
N ASP A 59 21.38 -18.52 10.46
CA ASP A 59 20.50 -18.10 9.37
C ASP A 59 21.22 -18.26 8.02
N PRO A 60 20.59 -18.90 7.00
CA PRO A 60 21.21 -19.13 5.71
C PRO A 60 21.51 -17.84 4.92
N GLN A 61 20.92 -16.71 5.28
CA GLN A 61 21.15 -15.40 4.66
C GLN A 61 21.98 -14.46 5.55
N ILE A 62 22.68 -14.98 6.56
CA ILE A 62 23.47 -14.16 7.50
C ILE A 62 24.49 -13.25 6.81
N ASP A 63 25.05 -13.71 5.68
CA ASP A 63 26.02 -12.96 4.86
C ASP A 63 25.48 -11.66 4.26
N VAL A 64 24.16 -11.52 4.17
CA VAL A 64 23.52 -10.26 3.75
C VAL A 64 23.87 -9.15 4.73
N PHE A 65 23.98 -9.45 6.04
CA PHE A 65 24.32 -8.49 7.08
C PHE A 65 25.80 -8.12 7.15
N ARG A 66 26.61 -8.51 6.16
CA ARG A 66 28.01 -8.06 6.04
C ARG A 66 28.12 -6.53 6.04
N ALA A 67 29.26 -6.04 6.52
CA ALA A 67 29.59 -4.63 6.43
C ALA A 67 29.70 -4.20 4.96
N ILE A 68 29.24 -2.99 4.66
CA ILE A 68 29.32 -2.38 3.33
C ILE A 68 30.12 -1.09 3.48
N GLU A 69 31.26 -1.04 2.80
CA GLU A 69 32.31 -0.04 3.03
C GLU A 69 31.79 1.41 2.99
N PHE A 70 31.04 1.78 1.96
CA PHE A 70 30.54 3.15 1.84
C PHE A 70 29.56 3.52 2.96
N ILE A 71 28.80 2.56 3.48
CA ILE A 71 27.89 2.78 4.62
C ILE A 71 28.68 3.01 5.91
N GLU A 72 29.73 2.24 6.14
CA GLU A 72 30.62 2.47 7.30
C GLU A 72 31.29 3.84 7.23
N GLU A 73 31.72 4.24 6.03
CA GLU A 73 32.32 5.55 5.80
C GLU A 73 31.32 6.69 6.03
N MET A 74 30.06 6.55 5.61
CA MET A 74 28.99 7.49 5.94
C MET A 74 28.82 7.64 7.47
N VAL A 75 28.83 6.54 8.22
CA VAL A 75 28.72 6.57 9.69
C VAL A 75 29.92 7.27 10.32
N LYS A 76 31.15 6.97 9.87
CA LYS A 76 32.39 7.63 10.34
C LYS A 76 32.37 9.14 10.11
N ARG A 77 31.81 9.59 8.98
CA ARG A 77 31.67 11.02 8.64
C ARG A 77 30.48 11.72 9.31
N GLY A 78 29.68 11.01 10.11
CA GLY A 78 28.51 11.57 10.79
C GLY A 78 27.28 11.76 9.89
N TRP A 79 27.23 11.11 8.72
CA TRP A 79 26.15 11.25 7.74
C TRP A 79 25.00 10.30 8.09
N TRP A 80 24.30 10.60 9.17
CA TRP A 80 23.32 9.68 9.78
C TRP A 80 21.88 9.91 9.32
N GLY A 81 21.68 10.66 8.23
CA GLY A 81 20.35 10.95 7.70
C GLY A 81 19.77 12.27 8.20
N GLU A 82 18.44 12.36 8.28
CA GLU A 82 17.71 13.61 8.53
C GLU A 82 18.08 14.25 9.87
N LYS A 83 18.35 13.44 10.90
CA LYS A 83 18.77 13.91 12.23
C LYS A 83 20.13 14.64 12.25
N LYS A 84 20.96 14.46 11.22
CA LYS A 84 22.23 15.18 11.02
C LYS A 84 22.21 16.08 9.78
N GLY A 85 21.05 16.22 9.12
CA GLY A 85 20.86 17.04 7.91
C GLY A 85 21.45 16.44 6.62
N GLN A 86 22.13 15.29 6.69
CA GLN A 86 22.68 14.60 5.52
C GLN A 86 22.88 13.10 5.77
N GLY A 87 22.57 12.30 4.76
CA GLY A 87 22.76 10.85 4.69
C GLY A 87 22.83 10.40 3.24
N PHE A 88 21.97 9.49 2.80
CA PHE A 88 21.82 9.18 1.38
C PHE A 88 21.33 10.41 0.58
N TYR A 89 20.53 11.24 1.22
CA TYR A 89 20.06 12.52 0.71
C TYR A 89 20.58 13.68 1.56
N LYS A 90 20.74 14.85 0.94
CA LYS A 90 21.12 16.09 1.61
C LYS A 90 20.23 17.23 1.13
N ARG A 91 19.63 17.96 2.07
CA ARG A 91 18.81 19.15 1.75
C ARG A 91 19.70 20.39 1.79
N VAL A 92 19.78 21.12 0.69
CA VAL A 92 20.53 22.38 0.59
C VAL A 92 19.58 23.54 0.31
N LYS A 93 19.89 24.72 0.87
CA LYS A 93 19.20 25.96 0.52
C LYS A 93 19.91 26.57 -0.69
N THR A 94 19.14 26.97 -1.69
CA THR A 94 19.59 27.67 -2.89
C THR A 94 18.81 28.97 -3.04
N ASP A 95 19.27 29.86 -3.91
CA ASP A 95 18.57 31.13 -4.20
C ASP A 95 17.15 30.90 -4.75
N LYS A 96 16.89 29.72 -5.32
CA LYS A 96 15.59 29.30 -5.88
C LYS A 96 14.75 28.46 -4.91
N GLY A 97 15.20 28.27 -3.66
CA GLY A 97 14.46 27.56 -2.63
C GLY A 97 15.26 26.44 -1.97
N ARG A 98 14.67 25.24 -1.89
CA ARG A 98 15.32 24.06 -1.31
C ARG A 98 15.56 23.03 -2.39
N GLU A 99 16.79 22.54 -2.48
CA GLU A 99 17.17 21.46 -3.37
C GLU A 99 17.52 20.21 -2.55
N ILE A 100 17.23 19.04 -3.11
CA ILE A 100 17.63 17.75 -2.54
C ILE A 100 18.72 17.18 -3.43
N LEU A 101 19.89 16.93 -2.83
CA LEU A 101 21.00 16.23 -3.44
C LEU A 101 20.97 14.75 -3.04
N THR A 102 21.49 13.90 -3.90
CA THR A 102 21.62 12.46 -3.70
C THR A 102 23.10 12.09 -3.67
N LEU A 103 23.49 11.21 -2.74
CA LEU A 103 24.85 10.70 -2.65
C LEU A 103 25.20 9.80 -3.84
N ASP A 104 26.37 9.99 -4.43
CA ASP A 104 27.03 8.96 -5.24
C ASP A 104 27.87 8.08 -4.31
N TYR A 105 27.48 6.82 -4.14
CA TYR A 105 28.13 5.92 -3.19
C TYR A 105 29.54 5.49 -3.62
N LYS A 106 29.94 5.75 -4.88
CA LYS A 106 31.28 5.42 -5.39
C LYS A 106 32.27 6.54 -5.11
N THR A 107 31.86 7.80 -5.27
CA THR A 107 32.74 8.96 -5.03
C THR A 107 32.57 9.56 -3.64
N LEU A 108 31.46 9.25 -2.97
CA LEU A 108 31.00 9.89 -1.74
C LEU A 108 30.76 11.39 -1.89
N GLU A 109 30.37 11.82 -3.09
CA GLU A 109 29.98 13.20 -3.39
C GLU A 109 28.48 13.32 -3.60
N TYR A 110 27.92 14.48 -3.26
CA TYR A 110 26.51 14.76 -3.49
C TYR A 110 26.30 15.37 -4.88
N ARG A 111 25.33 14.83 -5.63
CA ARG A 111 24.91 15.33 -6.93
C ARG A 111 23.43 15.73 -6.93
N PRO A 112 22.97 16.59 -7.86
CA PRO A 112 21.55 16.87 -8.01
C PRO A 112 20.74 15.58 -8.14
N ARG A 113 19.62 15.51 -7.42
CA ARG A 113 18.71 14.38 -7.53
C ARG A 113 18.18 14.28 -8.96
N HIS A 114 18.18 13.06 -9.50
CA HIS A 114 17.66 12.83 -10.84
C HIS A 114 16.52 11.82 -10.80
N LYS A 115 15.62 11.90 -11.79
CA LYS A 115 14.54 10.94 -11.97
C LYS A 115 15.07 9.78 -12.81
N PRO A 116 15.15 8.54 -12.27
CA PRO A 116 15.57 7.37 -13.03
C PRO A 116 14.68 7.15 -14.26
N GLN A 117 15.28 6.74 -15.37
CA GLN A 117 14.57 6.43 -16.61
C GLN A 117 14.84 4.97 -16.97
N PHE A 118 13.88 4.11 -16.66
CA PHE A 118 13.87 2.73 -17.13
C PHE A 118 12.57 2.46 -17.88
N PRO A 119 12.61 1.87 -19.09
CA PRO A 119 11.41 1.55 -19.84
C PRO A 119 10.39 0.74 -19.02
N SER A 120 10.83 -0.26 -18.27
CA SER A 120 9.93 -1.08 -17.44
C SER A 120 9.33 -0.32 -16.27
N LEU A 121 10.09 0.60 -15.64
CA LEU A 121 9.60 1.44 -14.55
C LEU A 121 8.52 2.41 -15.04
N GLU A 122 8.71 3.01 -16.22
CA GLU A 122 7.71 3.90 -16.83
C GLU A 122 6.45 3.15 -17.23
N ALA A 123 6.58 1.98 -17.84
CA ALA A 123 5.45 1.12 -18.20
C ALA A 123 4.68 0.67 -16.95
N ALA A 124 5.40 0.19 -15.92
CA ALA A 124 4.82 -0.19 -14.64
C ALA A 124 4.09 0.97 -13.96
N GLY A 125 4.64 2.18 -13.98
CA GLY A 125 4.03 3.37 -13.38
C GLY A 125 2.69 3.79 -13.98
N ARG A 126 2.33 3.28 -15.17
CA ARG A 126 1.02 3.54 -15.83
C ARG A 126 -0.05 2.53 -15.44
N ILE A 127 0.32 1.45 -14.75
CA ILE A 127 -0.60 0.37 -14.35
C ILE A 127 -1.14 0.64 -12.94
N PRO A 128 -2.46 0.87 -12.78
CA PRO A 128 -3.05 1.08 -11.45
C PRO A 128 -3.00 -0.17 -10.58
N ALA A 129 -3.34 -1.33 -11.15
CA ALA A 129 -3.41 -2.60 -10.43
C ALA A 129 -2.01 -3.09 -10.03
N LEU A 130 -1.74 -3.15 -8.73
CA LEU A 130 -0.42 -3.51 -8.22
C LEU A 130 0.03 -4.92 -8.69
N ALA A 131 -0.86 -5.91 -8.73
CA ALA A 131 -0.49 -7.25 -9.19
C ALA A 131 0.02 -7.28 -10.65
N GLU A 132 -0.69 -6.61 -11.56
CA GLU A 132 -0.27 -6.47 -12.95
C GLU A 132 1.03 -5.68 -13.08
N ARG A 133 1.17 -4.61 -12.29
CA ARG A 133 2.39 -3.80 -12.23
C ARG A 133 3.60 -4.61 -11.80
N LEU A 134 3.46 -5.45 -10.76
CA LEU A 134 4.51 -6.33 -10.28
C LEU A 134 4.89 -7.40 -11.30
N ARG A 135 3.91 -8.02 -11.97
CA ARG A 135 4.16 -9.00 -13.04
C ARG A 135 4.93 -8.37 -14.20
N LEU A 136 4.51 -7.21 -14.69
CA LEU A 136 5.20 -6.50 -15.77
C LEU A 136 6.63 -6.17 -15.39
N LEU A 137 6.83 -5.56 -14.21
CA LEU A 137 8.14 -5.14 -13.76
C LEU A 137 9.08 -6.35 -13.59
N CYS A 138 8.63 -7.44 -12.96
CA CYS A 138 9.46 -8.63 -12.75
C CYS A 138 9.74 -9.41 -14.04
N ALA A 139 8.87 -9.31 -15.05
CA ALA A 139 9.06 -9.96 -16.35
C ALA A 139 10.00 -9.18 -17.29
N ALA A 140 10.26 -7.90 -16.99
CA ALA A 140 11.11 -7.07 -17.84
C ALA A 140 12.59 -7.50 -17.80
N SER A 141 13.24 -7.38 -18.96
CA SER A 141 14.65 -7.76 -19.15
C SER A 141 15.63 -6.60 -18.98
N ASP A 142 15.14 -5.38 -18.73
CA ASP A 142 16.00 -4.23 -18.43
C ASP A 142 16.53 -4.28 -16.98
N LYS A 143 17.44 -3.36 -16.65
CA LYS A 143 18.10 -3.32 -15.34
C LYS A 143 17.12 -3.21 -14.17
N ALA A 144 16.03 -2.46 -14.38
CA ALA A 144 14.96 -2.30 -13.40
C ALA A 144 14.20 -3.61 -13.15
N GLY A 145 13.84 -4.34 -14.21
CA GLY A 145 13.16 -5.62 -14.09
C GLY A 145 14.03 -6.70 -13.45
N ALA A 146 15.31 -6.76 -13.83
CA ALA A 146 16.29 -7.66 -13.22
C ALA A 146 16.45 -7.40 -11.71
N PHE A 147 16.59 -6.13 -11.31
CA PHE A 147 16.64 -5.75 -9.89
C PHE A 147 15.36 -6.09 -9.15
N ALA A 148 14.20 -5.75 -9.71
CA ALA A 148 12.90 -6.00 -9.09
C ALA A 148 12.66 -7.49 -8.86
N TRP A 149 12.95 -8.34 -9.85
CA TRP A 149 12.88 -9.79 -9.70
C TRP A 149 13.81 -10.31 -8.61
N LYS A 150 15.11 -9.94 -8.64
CA LYS A 150 16.08 -10.39 -7.63
C LYS A 150 15.66 -9.96 -6.23
N HIS A 151 15.23 -8.71 -6.06
CA HIS A 151 14.79 -8.19 -4.76
C HIS A 151 13.54 -8.90 -4.25
N LEU A 152 12.46 -8.92 -5.03
CA LEU A 152 11.18 -9.49 -4.62
C LEU A 152 11.32 -10.99 -4.40
N SER A 153 11.86 -11.74 -5.36
CA SER A 153 12.00 -13.20 -5.21
C SER A 153 12.84 -13.60 -4.00
N THR A 154 13.87 -12.83 -3.62
CA THR A 154 14.65 -13.08 -2.39
C THR A 154 13.78 -12.89 -1.15
N VAL A 155 13.04 -11.78 -1.05
CA VAL A 155 12.12 -11.51 0.06
C VAL A 155 11.05 -12.60 0.16
N LEU A 156 10.48 -13.00 -0.98
CA LEU A 156 9.43 -13.99 -1.08
C LEU A 156 9.89 -15.40 -0.65
N CYS A 157 11.07 -15.82 -1.09
CA CYS A 157 11.64 -17.12 -0.70
C CYS A 157 11.97 -17.11 0.79
N TYR A 158 12.65 -16.07 1.28
CA TYR A 158 13.02 -15.98 2.70
C TYR A 158 11.80 -15.97 3.63
N SER A 159 10.76 -15.21 3.27
CA SER A 159 9.51 -15.18 4.05
C SER A 159 8.83 -16.54 4.09
N ALA A 160 8.89 -17.29 2.98
CA ALA A 160 8.35 -18.64 2.91
C ALA A 160 9.18 -19.65 3.71
N ASP A 161 10.50 -19.59 3.64
CA ASP A 161 11.41 -20.49 4.36
C ASP A 161 11.40 -20.27 5.89
N ARG A 162 11.04 -19.06 6.33
CA ARG A 162 10.93 -18.70 7.75
C ARG A 162 9.52 -18.85 8.31
N LEU A 163 8.49 -19.02 7.48
CA LEU A 163 7.09 -18.92 7.89
C LEU A 163 6.79 -19.73 9.16
N THR A 164 7.00 -21.04 9.12
CA THR A 164 6.70 -21.98 10.22
C THR A 164 7.54 -21.79 11.47
N GLU A 165 8.60 -20.98 11.39
CA GLU A 165 9.45 -20.61 12.53
C GLU A 165 8.92 -19.36 13.23
N ILE A 166 8.33 -18.42 12.48
CA ILE A 166 7.98 -17.08 12.96
C ILE A 166 6.48 -16.84 13.14
N ALA A 167 5.64 -17.67 12.50
CA ALA A 167 4.19 -17.54 12.53
C ALA A 167 3.49 -18.86 12.17
N ASP A 168 2.25 -19.01 12.62
CA ASP A 168 1.44 -20.20 12.33
C ASP A 168 0.81 -20.16 10.92
N ASP A 169 0.65 -18.97 10.33
CA ASP A 169 -0.05 -18.79 9.08
C ASP A 169 0.48 -17.61 8.23
N VAL A 170 0.14 -17.65 6.95
CA VAL A 170 0.53 -16.64 5.94
C VAL A 170 -0.10 -15.27 6.20
N VAL A 171 -1.30 -15.22 6.80
CA VAL A 171 -2.02 -13.97 7.10
C VAL A 171 -1.24 -13.14 8.11
N THR A 172 -0.69 -13.78 9.13
CA THR A 172 0.07 -13.14 10.21
C THR A 172 1.32 -12.45 9.66
N VAL A 173 2.08 -13.13 8.79
CA VAL A 173 3.27 -12.53 8.15
C VAL A 173 2.88 -11.39 7.23
N ASP A 174 1.84 -11.57 6.40
CA ASP A 174 1.38 -10.53 5.50
C ASP A 174 0.89 -9.29 6.25
N ASN A 175 0.11 -9.47 7.30
CA ASN A 175 -0.39 -8.38 8.14
C ASN A 175 0.74 -7.71 8.92
N ALA A 176 1.76 -8.43 9.38
CA ALA A 176 2.94 -7.82 9.99
C ALA A 176 3.64 -6.84 9.03
N MET A 177 3.76 -7.20 7.75
CA MET A 177 4.36 -6.33 6.74
C MET A 177 3.45 -5.17 6.33
N LYS A 178 2.14 -5.42 6.18
CA LYS A 178 1.16 -4.37 5.86
C LYS A 178 1.01 -3.36 6.98
N TRP A 179 0.85 -3.80 8.23
CA TRP A 179 0.59 -2.91 9.36
C TRP A 179 1.87 -2.33 9.96
N GLY A 180 2.96 -3.10 9.98
CA GLY A 180 4.24 -2.65 10.55
C GLY A 180 5.07 -1.80 9.58
N PHE A 181 5.03 -2.12 8.29
CA PHE A 181 5.86 -1.47 7.26
C PHE A 181 5.06 -0.76 6.16
N ASN A 182 3.73 -0.74 6.27
CA ASN A 182 2.83 -0.07 5.34
C ASN A 182 3.02 -0.53 3.89
N TRP A 183 3.20 -1.84 3.70
CA TRP A 183 3.13 -2.47 2.39
C TRP A 183 1.68 -2.57 1.94
N GLU A 184 1.43 -2.48 0.63
CA GLU A 184 0.10 -2.71 0.05
C GLU A 184 -0.23 -4.20 -0.01
N LEU A 185 0.76 -5.05 -0.31
CA LEU A 185 0.67 -6.51 -0.31
C LEU A 185 1.78 -7.09 0.56
N GLY A 186 1.43 -8.02 1.44
CA GLY A 186 2.39 -8.86 2.16
C GLY A 186 3.12 -9.84 1.23
N PRO A 187 4.12 -10.58 1.73
CA PRO A 187 4.86 -11.57 0.95
C PRO A 187 3.97 -12.62 0.25
N PHE A 188 2.98 -13.20 0.91
CA PHE A 188 2.15 -14.27 0.36
C PHE A 188 1.09 -13.74 -0.62
N GLU A 189 0.53 -12.58 -0.33
CA GLU A 189 -0.24 -11.79 -1.31
C GLU A 189 0.60 -11.45 -2.55
N THR A 190 1.89 -11.17 -2.36
CA THR A 190 2.81 -10.88 -3.47
C THR A 190 3.16 -12.14 -4.28
N TRP A 191 3.28 -13.30 -3.63
CA TRP A 191 3.37 -14.60 -4.32
C TRP A 191 2.16 -14.83 -5.23
N ASP A 192 0.96 -14.58 -4.73
CA ASP A 192 -0.29 -14.69 -5.52
C ASP A 192 -0.33 -13.64 -6.64
N ALA A 193 0.09 -12.42 -6.34
CA ALA A 193 0.16 -11.34 -7.31
C ALA A 193 1.14 -11.63 -8.46
N LEU A 194 2.27 -12.28 -8.22
CA LEU A 194 3.17 -12.73 -9.29
C LEU A 194 2.68 -14.01 -9.98
N GLY A 195 1.87 -14.80 -9.29
CA GLY A 195 1.41 -16.13 -9.69
C GLY A 195 2.37 -17.19 -9.16
N VAL A 196 1.89 -18.01 -8.22
CA VAL A 196 2.73 -18.95 -7.46
C VAL A 196 3.45 -19.94 -8.36
N ARG A 197 2.72 -20.59 -9.28
CA ARG A 197 3.29 -21.57 -10.22
C ARG A 197 4.35 -20.94 -11.13
N ALA A 198 4.01 -19.83 -11.79
CA ALA A 198 4.93 -19.15 -12.69
C ALA A 198 6.22 -18.69 -11.97
N THR A 199 6.07 -18.23 -10.72
CA THR A 199 7.20 -17.80 -9.88
C THR A 199 8.07 -19.01 -9.48
N ALA A 200 7.45 -20.12 -9.07
CA ALA A 200 8.16 -21.36 -8.73
C ALA A 200 8.90 -21.96 -9.94
N ASP A 201 8.26 -21.99 -11.11
CA ASP A 201 8.87 -22.50 -12.34
C ASP A 201 10.08 -21.66 -12.75
N ARG A 202 10.00 -20.33 -12.61
CA ARG A 202 11.13 -19.44 -12.87
C ARG A 202 12.28 -19.66 -11.89
N LEU A 203 12.00 -19.80 -10.59
CA LEU A 203 13.01 -20.11 -9.59
C LEU A 203 13.74 -21.41 -9.92
N ALA A 204 12.99 -22.48 -10.25
CA ALA A 204 13.55 -23.76 -10.64
C ALA A 204 14.42 -23.65 -11.91
N LYS A 205 13.97 -22.90 -12.93
CA LYS A 205 14.75 -22.65 -14.16
C LYS A 205 16.05 -21.88 -13.89
N GLU A 206 16.05 -21.00 -12.88
CA GLU A 206 17.23 -20.27 -12.41
C GLU A 206 18.14 -21.12 -11.50
N GLY A 207 17.79 -22.39 -11.24
CA GLY A 207 18.54 -23.28 -10.35
C GLY A 207 18.41 -22.94 -8.86
N ARG A 208 17.39 -22.16 -8.49
CA ARG A 208 17.10 -21.78 -7.10
C ARG A 208 16.10 -22.75 -6.50
N GLU A 209 16.29 -23.10 -5.23
CA GLU A 209 15.34 -23.94 -4.51
C GLU A 209 14.00 -23.20 -4.33
N VAL A 210 12.90 -23.87 -4.68
CA VAL A 210 11.54 -23.39 -4.40
C VAL A 210 11.19 -23.73 -2.95
N PRO A 211 10.76 -22.77 -2.10
CA PRO A 211 10.43 -23.04 -0.70
C PRO A 211 9.47 -24.22 -0.50
N SER A 212 9.67 -25.01 0.56
CA SER A 212 8.88 -26.23 0.83
C SER A 212 7.37 -25.97 0.84
N ILE A 213 6.92 -24.91 1.52
CA ILE A 213 5.51 -24.55 1.62
C ILE A 213 4.88 -24.21 0.25
N VAL A 214 5.67 -23.66 -0.68
CA VAL A 214 5.23 -23.35 -2.05
C VAL A 214 5.09 -24.64 -2.84
N ARG A 215 6.05 -25.57 -2.68
CA ARG A 215 5.96 -26.91 -3.29
C ARG A 215 4.75 -27.67 -2.78
N ASP A 216 4.51 -27.66 -1.47
CA ASP A 216 3.37 -28.32 -0.83
C ASP A 216 2.02 -27.75 -1.31
N LEU A 217 1.91 -26.43 -1.41
CA LEU A 217 0.74 -25.76 -1.99
C LEU A 217 0.48 -26.26 -3.42
N LEU A 218 1.50 -26.23 -4.29
CA LEU A 218 1.36 -26.65 -5.69
C LEU A 218 1.08 -28.15 -5.83
N ALA A 219 1.65 -28.98 -4.96
CA ALA A 219 1.43 -30.43 -4.92
C ALA A 219 0.01 -30.80 -4.46
N SER A 220 -0.63 -29.95 -3.65
CA SER A 220 -2.04 -30.08 -3.28
C SER A 220 -3.03 -29.70 -4.41
N GLY A 221 -2.52 -29.33 -5.59
CA GLY A 221 -3.30 -28.91 -6.75
C GLY A 221 -3.74 -27.44 -6.71
N GLN A 222 -3.35 -26.69 -5.67
CA GLN A 222 -3.68 -25.27 -5.54
C GLN A 222 -2.65 -24.40 -6.26
N THR A 223 -3.03 -23.15 -6.56
CA THR A 223 -2.18 -22.20 -7.30
C THR A 223 -2.05 -20.83 -6.64
N SER A 224 -2.63 -20.64 -5.44
CA SER A 224 -2.60 -19.40 -4.68
C SER A 224 -2.66 -19.66 -3.18
N PHE A 225 -2.03 -18.81 -2.37
CA PHE A 225 -2.15 -18.83 -0.92
C PHE A 225 -3.50 -18.30 -0.45
N TYR A 226 -4.12 -17.38 -1.20
CA TYR A 226 -5.42 -16.81 -0.88
C TYR A 226 -6.46 -17.13 -1.94
N GLN A 227 -7.73 -17.20 -1.50
CA GLN A 227 -8.90 -17.26 -2.35
C GLN A 227 -10.00 -16.34 -1.82
N GLN A 228 -10.86 -15.89 -2.72
CA GLN A 228 -12.10 -15.20 -2.37
C GLN A 228 -13.27 -16.11 -2.69
N ARG A 229 -14.14 -16.37 -1.72
CA ARG A 229 -15.39 -17.12 -1.91
C ARG A 229 -16.51 -16.44 -1.13
N ASN A 230 -17.58 -16.03 -1.81
CA ASN A 230 -18.73 -15.35 -1.20
C ASN A 230 -18.34 -14.16 -0.31
N GLY A 231 -17.44 -13.29 -0.77
CA GLY A 231 -16.93 -12.14 0.01
C GLY A 231 -15.99 -12.51 1.17
N HIS A 232 -15.80 -13.80 1.46
CA HIS A 232 -14.83 -14.27 2.43
C HIS A 232 -13.48 -14.50 1.78
N ARG A 233 -12.46 -13.89 2.39
CA ARG A 233 -11.08 -14.24 2.14
C ARG A 233 -10.73 -15.52 2.90
N LEU A 234 -10.24 -16.48 2.15
CA LEU A 234 -9.68 -17.74 2.63
C LEU A 234 -8.17 -17.70 2.45
N PHE A 235 -7.43 -18.32 3.36
CA PHE A 235 -6.00 -18.59 3.21
C PHE A 235 -5.76 -20.10 3.21
N PHE A 236 -4.70 -20.53 2.55
CA PHE A 236 -4.29 -21.94 2.52
C PHE A 236 -3.61 -22.28 3.84
N ASP A 237 -4.28 -23.09 4.66
CA ASP A 237 -3.70 -23.65 5.88
C ASP A 237 -2.71 -24.75 5.50
N LEU A 238 -1.45 -24.56 5.91
CA LEU A 238 -0.36 -25.46 5.58
C LEU A 238 -0.46 -26.80 6.31
N ALA A 239 -1.00 -26.79 7.54
CA ALA A 239 -1.12 -28.00 8.34
C ALA A 239 -2.22 -28.93 7.79
N GLY A 240 -3.43 -28.38 7.57
CA GLY A 240 -4.56 -29.11 7.03
C GLY A 240 -4.53 -29.30 5.51
N ARG A 241 -3.69 -28.55 4.78
CA ARG A 241 -3.65 -28.48 3.31
C ARG A 241 -5.01 -28.17 2.67
N VAL A 242 -5.78 -27.33 3.36
CA VAL A 242 -7.11 -26.89 2.96
C VAL A 242 -7.22 -25.38 3.12
N TYR A 243 -8.19 -24.77 2.44
CA TYR A 243 -8.48 -23.36 2.67
C TYR A 243 -9.28 -23.17 3.95
N ALA A 244 -8.78 -22.31 4.83
CA ALA A 244 -9.45 -21.88 6.04
C ALA A 244 -9.90 -20.41 5.91
N PRO A 245 -11.02 -20.02 6.52
CA PRO A 245 -11.43 -18.62 6.59
C PRO A 245 -10.44 -17.81 7.42
N GLU A 246 -10.10 -16.62 6.92
CA GLU A 246 -9.36 -15.65 7.73
C GLU A 246 -10.21 -15.27 8.95
N ALA A 247 -9.63 -15.44 10.14
CA ALA A 247 -10.27 -15.06 11.39
C ALA A 247 -10.39 -13.54 11.45
N LEU A 248 -11.62 -13.04 11.36
CA LEU A 248 -11.88 -11.61 11.48
C LEU A 248 -12.33 -11.29 12.91
N PRO A 249 -11.93 -10.13 13.47
CA PRO A 249 -12.41 -9.71 14.77
C PRO A 249 -13.94 -9.65 14.77
N ALA A 250 -14.59 -10.22 15.80
CA ALA A 250 -16.06 -10.30 15.86
C ALA A 250 -16.76 -8.93 15.80
N LYS A 251 -16.06 -7.85 16.12
CA LYS A 251 -16.56 -6.46 16.07
C LYS A 251 -16.19 -5.71 14.78
N ALA A 252 -15.43 -6.34 13.89
CA ALA A 252 -15.01 -5.71 12.65
C ALA A 252 -16.04 -5.98 11.54
N ILE A 253 -16.47 -4.89 10.89
CA ILE A 253 -17.39 -4.93 9.75
C ILE A 253 -16.58 -4.82 8.46
N TYR A 254 -16.90 -5.68 7.49
CA TYR A 254 -16.28 -5.70 6.18
C TYR A 254 -17.35 -5.48 5.13
N LEU A 255 -17.37 -4.29 4.53
CA LEU A 255 -18.39 -3.88 3.57
C LEU A 255 -18.41 -4.84 2.37
N SER A 256 -17.24 -5.32 1.94
CA SER A 256 -17.13 -6.30 0.84
C SER A 256 -17.94 -7.59 1.06
N ARG A 257 -18.09 -8.05 2.31
CA ARG A 257 -18.94 -9.22 2.66
C ARG A 257 -20.42 -8.86 2.60
N LEU A 258 -20.78 -7.69 3.08
CA LEU A 258 -22.16 -7.22 3.02
C LEU A 258 -22.63 -7.02 1.57
N HIS A 259 -21.72 -6.59 0.69
CA HIS A 259 -21.99 -6.54 -0.75
C HIS A 259 -22.27 -7.92 -1.36
N SER A 260 -21.54 -8.97 -0.96
CA SER A 260 -21.76 -10.33 -1.48
C SER A 260 -23.03 -10.98 -0.94
N ASP A 261 -23.44 -10.62 0.28
CA ASP A 261 -24.54 -11.25 1.00
C ASP A 261 -25.89 -10.56 0.78
N SER A 262 -26.01 -9.76 -0.29
CA SER A 262 -27.21 -8.96 -0.63
C SER A 262 -27.56 -7.84 0.37
N GLY A 263 -26.60 -7.40 1.19
CA GLY A 263 -26.78 -6.30 2.15
C GLY A 263 -26.92 -4.92 1.51
N VAL A 264 -26.79 -4.80 0.18
CA VAL A 264 -26.98 -3.52 -0.52
C VAL A 264 -28.46 -3.20 -0.62
N VAL A 265 -28.89 -2.20 0.14
CA VAL A 265 -30.28 -1.70 0.16
C VAL A 265 -30.55 -0.85 -1.08
N ARG A 266 -29.58 -0.01 -1.45
CA ARG A 266 -29.66 0.86 -2.62
C ARG A 266 -28.27 1.26 -3.09
N SER A 267 -28.10 1.52 -4.38
CA SER A 267 -26.81 1.96 -4.94
C SER A 267 -26.99 2.85 -6.16
N ASN A 268 -25.99 3.69 -6.42
CA ASN A 268 -25.79 4.45 -7.65
C ASN A 268 -24.28 4.44 -8.00
N PRO A 269 -23.85 5.03 -9.14
CA PRO A 269 -22.45 4.96 -9.57
C PRO A 269 -21.42 5.53 -8.58
N GLY A 270 -21.84 6.37 -7.62
CA GLY A 270 -20.92 7.03 -6.70
C GLY A 270 -21.05 6.66 -5.22
N ALA A 271 -22.13 5.99 -4.83
CA ALA A 271 -22.39 5.60 -3.44
C ALA A 271 -23.38 4.44 -3.31
N SER A 272 -23.31 3.74 -2.18
CA SER A 272 -24.19 2.62 -1.83
C SER A 272 -24.69 2.76 -0.39
N LEU A 273 -25.96 2.44 -0.16
CA LEU A 273 -26.52 2.23 1.17
C LEU A 273 -26.51 0.72 1.47
N VAL A 274 -25.81 0.34 2.53
CA VAL A 274 -25.57 -1.05 2.91
C VAL A 274 -26.13 -1.30 4.31
N ASP A 275 -26.86 -2.38 4.51
CA ASP A 275 -27.30 -2.81 5.84
C ASP A 275 -26.11 -3.40 6.61
N LEU A 276 -25.79 -2.85 7.79
CA LEU A 276 -24.73 -3.35 8.66
C LEU A 276 -25.23 -4.43 9.64
N GLY A 277 -26.54 -4.68 9.69
CA GLY A 277 -27.17 -5.42 10.78
C GLY A 277 -27.52 -4.52 11.96
N ASP A 278 -28.15 -5.11 12.98
CA ASP A 278 -28.59 -4.43 14.21
C ASP A 278 -29.45 -3.17 13.98
N GLY A 279 -30.10 -3.09 12.81
CA GLY A 279 -30.88 -1.94 12.39
C GLY A 279 -30.04 -0.69 12.05
N VAL A 280 -28.74 -0.81 11.76
CA VAL A 280 -27.89 0.32 11.37
C VAL A 280 -27.51 0.20 9.89
N ALA A 281 -27.63 1.28 9.13
CA ALA A 281 -27.19 1.32 7.73
C ALA A 281 -25.83 2.03 7.59
N CYS A 282 -25.12 1.75 6.51
CA CYS A 282 -23.90 2.42 6.09
C CYS A 282 -24.08 3.09 4.72
N LEU A 283 -23.84 4.39 4.65
CA LEU A 283 -23.65 5.10 3.39
C LEU A 283 -22.17 5.05 3.00
N GLU A 284 -21.87 4.23 2.01
CA GLU A 284 -20.53 4.03 1.45
C GLU A 284 -20.33 4.88 0.20
N PHE A 285 -19.30 5.73 0.22
CA PHE A 285 -18.79 6.39 -0.98
C PHE A 285 -17.70 5.55 -1.63
N HIS A 286 -17.72 5.46 -2.96
CA HIS A 286 -16.79 4.60 -3.71
C HIS A 286 -16.28 5.23 -5.02
N THR A 287 -16.39 6.56 -5.17
CA THR A 287 -15.73 7.28 -6.27
C THR A 287 -14.21 7.36 -6.06
N LYS A 288 -13.50 7.76 -7.11
CA LYS A 288 -12.06 8.05 -7.01
C LYS A 288 -11.81 9.09 -5.89
N MET A 289 -11.03 8.70 -4.89
CA MET A 289 -10.74 9.50 -3.67
C MET A 289 -11.97 9.86 -2.84
N ASN A 290 -13.11 9.19 -3.09
CA ASN A 290 -14.40 9.44 -2.45
C ASN A 290 -14.80 10.92 -2.49
N VAL A 291 -14.62 11.55 -3.66
CA VAL A 291 -15.03 12.93 -3.89
C VAL A 291 -16.55 13.05 -3.82
N ILE A 292 -17.01 14.17 -3.27
CA ILE A 292 -18.43 14.44 -3.07
C ILE A 292 -18.95 15.21 -4.28
N GLY A 293 -19.88 14.61 -5.01
CA GLY A 293 -20.61 15.20 -6.11
C GLY A 293 -22.09 14.80 -6.10
N GLY A 294 -22.75 14.95 -7.25
CA GLY A 294 -24.19 14.71 -7.38
C GLY A 294 -24.63 13.32 -6.93
N ASP A 295 -23.88 12.27 -7.30
CA ASP A 295 -24.22 10.90 -6.93
C ASP A 295 -24.18 10.67 -5.40
N GLN A 296 -23.15 11.18 -4.72
CA GLN A 296 -23.02 11.06 -3.27
C GLN A 296 -24.13 11.81 -2.56
N LEU A 297 -24.43 13.04 -2.99
CA LEU A 297 -25.46 13.88 -2.40
C LEU A 297 -26.87 13.31 -2.64
N GLY A 298 -27.11 12.79 -3.85
CA GLY A 298 -28.36 12.12 -4.19
C GLY A 298 -28.56 10.85 -3.35
N MET A 299 -27.52 10.01 -3.23
CA MET A 299 -27.59 8.81 -2.40
C MET A 299 -27.75 9.16 -0.92
N LEU A 300 -27.09 10.21 -0.43
CA LEU A 300 -27.25 10.68 0.94
C LEU A 300 -28.70 11.06 1.24
N ALA A 301 -29.33 11.87 0.38
CA ALA A 301 -30.72 12.25 0.56
C ALA A 301 -31.66 11.03 0.61
N GLN A 302 -31.45 10.07 -0.31
CA GLN A 302 -32.24 8.83 -0.34
C GLN A 302 -31.97 7.95 0.89
N SER A 303 -30.73 7.92 1.37
CA SER A 303 -30.32 7.14 2.54
C SER A 303 -30.98 7.66 3.81
N LEU A 304 -31.08 8.98 3.98
CA LEU A 304 -31.75 9.58 5.13
C LEU A 304 -33.25 9.23 5.17
N GLU A 305 -33.93 9.23 4.03
CA GLU A 305 -35.34 8.80 3.96
C GLU A 305 -35.53 7.31 4.30
N GLU A 306 -34.61 6.47 3.82
CA GLU A 306 -34.62 5.03 4.12
C GLU A 306 -34.35 4.77 5.60
N VAL A 307 -33.33 5.42 6.16
CA VAL A 307 -32.95 5.31 7.57
C VAL A 307 -34.07 5.80 8.48
N ARG A 308 -34.76 6.89 8.13
CA ARG A 308 -35.91 7.39 8.88
C ARG A 308 -36.99 6.33 9.05
N LYS A 309 -37.23 5.50 8.05
CA LYS A 309 -38.28 4.47 8.06
C LYS A 309 -37.83 3.17 8.71
N ASN A 310 -36.64 2.69 8.36
CA ASN A 310 -36.29 1.27 8.52
C ASN A 310 -35.08 1.01 9.42
N TYR A 311 -34.31 2.04 9.82
CA TYR A 311 -33.07 1.87 10.59
C TYR A 311 -33.07 2.72 11.86
N VAL A 312 -32.27 2.36 12.86
CA VAL A 312 -32.08 3.12 14.10
C VAL A 312 -30.97 4.17 13.97
N GLY A 313 -30.11 4.08 12.96
CA GLY A 313 -29.03 5.05 12.71
C GLY A 313 -28.31 4.83 11.39
N LEU A 314 -27.39 5.75 11.08
CA LEU A 314 -26.59 5.76 9.85
C LEU A 314 -25.09 5.91 10.18
N VAL A 315 -24.27 5.10 9.54
CA VAL A 315 -22.81 5.30 9.49
C VAL A 315 -22.46 5.82 8.10
N ILE A 316 -21.74 6.93 8.01
CA ILE A 316 -21.12 7.37 6.75
C ILE A 316 -19.67 6.93 6.80
N GLY A 317 -19.24 6.06 5.88
CA GLY A 317 -17.91 5.47 5.92
C GLY A 317 -17.65 4.56 4.73
N ASN A 318 -16.39 4.26 4.46
CA ASN A 318 -15.99 3.36 3.38
C ASN A 318 -14.70 2.62 3.75
N GLN A 319 -14.34 1.59 3.00
CA GLN A 319 -13.09 0.85 3.19
C GLN A 319 -12.05 1.12 2.07
N GLY A 320 -12.17 2.27 1.40
CA GLY A 320 -11.16 2.79 0.48
C GLY A 320 -9.98 3.45 1.20
N PRO A 321 -8.97 3.98 0.47
CA PRO A 321 -7.77 4.57 1.09
C PRO A 321 -8.02 5.84 1.92
N HIS A 322 -9.13 6.54 1.68
CA HIS A 322 -9.46 7.82 2.28
C HIS A 322 -10.96 7.91 2.53
N PHE A 323 -11.37 8.61 3.58
CA PHE A 323 -12.78 8.91 3.83
C PHE A 323 -13.37 9.76 2.70
N SER A 324 -12.80 10.94 2.44
CA SER A 324 -13.15 11.81 1.31
C SER A 324 -12.11 12.90 1.09
N ALA A 325 -11.73 13.11 -0.18
CA ALA A 325 -10.93 14.26 -0.60
C ALA A 325 -11.75 15.56 -0.74
N GLY A 326 -13.04 15.56 -0.43
CA GLY A 326 -13.92 16.73 -0.57
C GLY A 326 -14.45 16.88 -1.99
N ALA A 327 -14.47 18.12 -2.50
CA ALA A 327 -15.00 18.42 -3.82
C ALA A 327 -14.03 18.01 -4.94
N ASN A 328 -14.57 17.77 -6.14
CA ASN A 328 -13.77 17.57 -7.35
C ASN A 328 -13.23 18.92 -7.85
N LEU A 329 -12.02 19.29 -7.41
CA LEU A 329 -11.39 20.57 -7.77
C LEU A 329 -11.10 20.72 -9.27
N MET A 330 -10.90 19.62 -9.99
CA MET A 330 -10.71 19.66 -11.44
C MET A 330 -12.02 20.04 -12.14
N LEU A 331 -13.13 19.42 -11.75
CA LEU A 331 -14.45 19.78 -12.25
C LEU A 331 -14.77 21.25 -11.95
N LEU A 332 -14.53 21.71 -10.72
CA LEU A 332 -14.75 23.11 -10.34
C LEU A 332 -13.91 24.07 -11.21
N ALA A 333 -12.64 23.75 -11.45
CA ALA A 333 -11.78 24.56 -12.32
C ALA A 333 -12.32 24.63 -13.77
N THR A 334 -12.82 23.51 -14.31
CA THR A 334 -13.46 23.49 -15.64
C THR A 334 -14.73 24.33 -15.68
N GLN A 335 -15.60 24.23 -14.66
CA GLN A 335 -16.83 25.02 -14.58
C GLN A 335 -16.53 26.52 -14.50
N ILE A 336 -15.50 26.92 -13.74
CA ILE A 336 -15.03 28.31 -13.67
C ILE A 336 -14.54 28.79 -15.05
N GLN A 337 -13.76 27.98 -15.76
CA GLN A 337 -13.25 28.32 -17.10
C GLN A 337 -14.39 28.50 -18.11
N ASN A 338 -15.42 27.66 -18.01
CA ASN A 338 -16.61 27.72 -18.86
C ASN A 338 -17.64 28.77 -18.42
N GLN A 339 -17.41 29.46 -17.29
CA GLN A 339 -18.33 30.44 -16.70
C GLN A 339 -19.71 29.84 -16.33
N GLU A 340 -19.72 28.56 -15.93
CA GLU A 340 -20.92 27.83 -15.49
C GLU A 340 -21.30 28.20 -14.04
N TRP A 341 -21.49 29.48 -13.75
CA TRP A 341 -21.69 30.00 -12.39
C TRP A 341 -22.94 29.46 -11.70
N ASP A 342 -24.02 29.27 -12.46
CA ASP A 342 -25.29 28.75 -11.94
C ASP A 342 -25.14 27.30 -11.46
N GLU A 343 -24.34 26.49 -12.15
CA GLU A 343 -24.04 25.11 -11.74
C GLU A 343 -23.21 25.07 -10.46
N ILE A 344 -22.25 26.01 -10.31
CA ILE A 344 -21.44 26.12 -9.10
C ILE A 344 -22.29 26.56 -7.90
N ASP A 345 -23.18 27.54 -8.08
CA ASP A 345 -24.12 27.99 -7.04
C ASP A 345 -25.07 26.87 -6.64
N LEU A 346 -25.65 26.16 -7.61
CA LEU A 346 -26.53 25.02 -7.36
C LEU A 346 -25.82 23.90 -6.61
N ALA A 347 -24.61 23.52 -7.02
CA ALA A 347 -23.81 22.50 -6.35
C ALA A 347 -23.50 22.91 -4.90
N THR A 348 -23.13 24.16 -4.67
CA THR A 348 -22.83 24.70 -3.33
C THR A 348 -24.06 24.67 -2.42
N ARG A 349 -25.21 25.16 -2.91
CA ARG A 349 -26.47 25.13 -2.14
C ARG A 349 -26.92 23.71 -1.84
N THR A 350 -26.81 22.81 -2.82
CA THR A 350 -27.19 21.40 -2.66
C THR A 350 -26.33 20.73 -1.59
N PHE A 351 -25.01 20.96 -1.61
CA PHE A 351 -24.09 20.45 -0.61
C PHE A 351 -24.39 21.01 0.79
N GLN A 352 -24.55 22.33 0.92
CA GLN A 352 -24.88 22.98 2.21
C GLN A 352 -26.22 22.51 2.79
N LYS A 353 -27.22 22.29 1.92
CA LYS A 353 -28.51 21.73 2.33
C LYS A 353 -28.33 20.31 2.85
N ALA A 354 -27.51 19.49 2.20
CA ALA A 354 -27.27 18.12 2.62
C ALA A 354 -26.57 18.04 3.99
N THR A 355 -25.51 18.81 4.21
CA THR A 355 -24.82 18.86 5.51
C THR A 355 -25.70 19.46 6.61
N SER A 356 -26.48 20.49 6.31
CA SER A 356 -27.47 21.03 7.26
C SER A 356 -28.54 20.00 7.63
N THR A 357 -28.98 19.18 6.66
CA THR A 357 -29.95 18.11 6.89
C THR A 357 -29.36 17.01 7.77
N LEU A 358 -28.11 16.61 7.51
CA LEU A 358 -27.38 15.66 8.36
C LEU A 358 -27.30 16.12 9.81
N ARG A 359 -26.90 17.38 10.03
CA ARG A 359 -26.78 17.98 11.36
C ARG A 359 -28.09 18.01 12.15
N GLN A 360 -29.23 18.11 11.45
CA GLN A 360 -30.56 18.20 12.04
C GLN A 360 -31.31 16.86 12.03
N PHE A 361 -30.69 15.79 11.53
CA PHE A 361 -31.34 14.50 11.38
C PHE A 361 -31.68 13.90 12.75
N GLU A 362 -32.90 13.38 12.87
CA GLU A 362 -33.46 12.98 14.15
C GLU A 362 -32.93 11.66 14.72
N LYS A 363 -32.19 10.88 13.92
CA LYS A 363 -31.54 9.63 14.33
C LYS A 363 -30.01 9.79 14.37
N PRO A 364 -29.29 8.99 15.16
CA PRO A 364 -27.83 9.03 15.20
C PRO A 364 -27.19 8.85 13.83
N VAL A 365 -26.29 9.77 13.48
CA VAL A 365 -25.40 9.65 12.32
C VAL A 365 -23.96 9.69 12.79
N VAL A 366 -23.14 8.75 12.34
CA VAL A 366 -21.73 8.63 12.70
C VAL A 366 -20.87 8.66 11.44
N ALA A 367 -19.90 9.57 11.37
CA ALA A 367 -18.90 9.57 10.30
C ALA A 367 -17.66 8.76 10.72
N ALA A 368 -17.42 7.62 10.06
CA ALA A 368 -16.26 6.75 10.31
C ALA A 368 -15.05 7.21 9.47
N CYS A 369 -14.40 8.30 9.92
CA CYS A 369 -13.35 8.98 9.16
C CYS A 369 -11.99 8.27 9.24
N HIS A 370 -11.26 8.25 8.12
CA HIS A 370 -9.90 7.71 8.00
C HIS A 370 -9.17 8.33 6.80
N GLY A 371 -7.83 8.24 6.80
CA GLY A 371 -7.02 8.77 5.70
C GLY A 371 -7.28 10.27 5.46
N TYR A 372 -7.45 10.66 4.20
CA TYR A 372 -7.84 12.04 3.88
C TYR A 372 -9.33 12.27 4.20
N THR A 373 -9.56 13.29 5.00
CA THR A 373 -10.88 13.88 5.29
C THR A 373 -10.69 15.38 5.08
N LEU A 374 -11.03 15.89 3.90
CA LEU A 374 -10.70 17.25 3.47
C LEU A 374 -11.95 18.00 3.01
N GLY A 375 -12.00 19.32 3.24
CA GLY A 375 -13.05 20.20 2.73
C GLY A 375 -14.45 19.68 3.06
N GLY A 376 -15.27 19.43 2.04
CA GLY A 376 -16.59 18.83 2.18
C GLY A 376 -16.62 17.50 2.94
N GLY A 377 -15.52 16.73 2.92
CA GLY A 377 -15.37 15.55 3.77
C GLY A 377 -15.40 15.91 5.26
N CYS A 378 -14.76 16.99 5.69
CA CYS A 378 -14.86 17.50 7.06
C CYS A 378 -16.25 18.01 7.38
N GLU A 379 -16.93 18.67 6.43
CA GLU A 379 -18.28 19.19 6.63
C GLU A 379 -19.33 18.09 6.80
N ILE A 380 -19.10 16.88 6.29
CA ILE A 380 -19.95 15.70 6.58
C ILE A 380 -19.80 15.23 8.05
N THR A 381 -18.69 15.55 8.71
CA THR A 381 -18.40 15.13 10.09
C THR A 381 -18.96 16.07 11.16
N MET A 382 -19.45 17.24 10.76
CA MET A 382 -19.93 18.33 11.63
C MET A 382 -21.44 18.44 11.58
#